data_AF-A0A177JYA2-F1
#
_entry.id   AF-A0A177JYA2-F1
#
_cell.length_a   1.000
_cell.length_b   1.000
_cell.length_c   1.000
_cell.angle_alpha   90.00
_cell.angle_beta   90.00
_cell.angle_gamma   90.00
#
_symmetry.space_group_name_H-M   'P 1'
#
loop_
_entity.id
_entity.type
_entity.pdbx_description
1 polymer ?
#
loop_
_entity_poly.entity_id
_entity_poly.type
_entity_poly.pdbx_seq_one_letter_code
_entity_poly.pdbx_strand_id
1 'polypeptide(L)'
;MIRSRLLLIGAALSIGLVIMLAENVAADIVVGRTPFTKGRLGFIDAPDGALFHFVIAALPMLALALIGSSRRWLWAVAISMTALFATFAVWQLRKDYLADFAGGANIGLGIIMMASPWITLIVMGVMALLARITGARSGPGAA
;
A
#
# COMPACT_ATOMS: atom_id res chain seq x y z
N MET A 1 22.47 12.53 -7.07
CA MET A 1 21.36 11.57 -7.33
C MET A 1 21.06 10.65 -6.14
N ILE A 2 22.06 10.04 -5.49
CA ILE A 2 21.88 9.09 -4.37
C ILE A 2 21.12 9.70 -3.18
N ARG A 3 21.49 10.90 -2.73
CA ARG A 3 20.83 11.59 -1.58
C ARG A 3 19.33 11.82 -1.81
N SER A 4 18.92 12.15 -3.04
CA SER A 4 17.51 12.34 -3.39
C SER A 4 16.74 11.02 -3.36
N ARG A 5 17.34 9.92 -3.86
CA ARG A 5 16.73 8.58 -3.78
C ARG A 5 16.56 8.10 -2.35
N LEU A 6 17.55 8.32 -1.48
CA LEU A 6 17.44 7.96 -0.05
C LEU A 6 16.29 8.70 0.65
N LEU A 7 16.08 9.98 0.33
CA LEU A 7 14.93 10.74 0.84
C LEU A 7 13.60 10.17 0.35
N LEU A 8 13.51 9.78 -0.92
CA LEU A 8 12.31 9.14 -1.47
C LEU A 8 12.05 7.77 -0.83
N ILE A 9 13.09 6.97 -0.61
CA ILE A 9 12.96 5.68 0.09
C ILE A 9 12.47 5.91 1.53
N GLY A 10 13.06 6.88 2.25
CA GLY A 10 12.61 7.27 3.57
C GLY A 10 11.13 7.66 3.58
N ALA A 11 10.71 8.50 2.62
CA ALA A 11 9.30 8.88 2.47
C ALA A 11 8.39 7.67 2.19
N ALA A 12 8.79 6.75 1.29
CA ALA A 12 8.03 5.54 1.00
C ALA A 12 7.82 4.67 2.24
N LEU A 13 8.89 4.46 3.02
CA LEU A 13 8.84 3.69 4.26
C LEU A 13 7.97 4.38 5.32
N SER A 14 8.12 5.69 5.52
CA SER A 14 7.30 6.44 6.47
C SER A 14 5.82 6.42 6.11
N ILE A 15 5.47 6.57 4.83
CA ILE A 15 4.08 6.53 4.38
C ILE A 15 3.50 5.11 4.53
N GLY A 16 4.25 4.08 4.14
CA GLY A 16 3.85 2.68 4.33
C GLY A 16 3.58 2.35 5.81
N LEU A 17 4.44 2.84 6.71
CA LEU A 17 4.25 2.70 8.15
C LEU A 17 2.95 3.37 8.62
N VAL A 18 2.69 4.60 8.18
CA VAL A 18 1.46 5.33 8.55
C VAL A 18 0.21 4.61 8.06
N ILE A 19 0.20 4.11 6.82
CA ILE A 19 -0.94 3.36 6.27
C ILE A 19 -1.16 2.07 7.08
N MET A 20 -0.11 1.31 7.35
CA MET A 20 -0.19 0.08 8.15
C MET A 20 -0.72 0.36 9.56
N LEU A 21 -0.22 1.40 10.24
CA LEU A 21 -0.72 1.78 11.57
C LEU A 21 -2.20 2.20 11.53
N ALA A 22 -2.61 2.97 10.51
CA ALA A 22 -4.00 3.39 10.35
C ALA A 22 -4.94 2.21 10.06
N GLU A 23 -4.52 1.28 9.19
CA GLU A 23 -5.23 0.02 8.92
C GLU A 23 -5.45 -0.77 10.21
N ASN A 24 -4.40 -0.90 11.01
CA ASN A 24 -4.40 -1.68 12.23
C ASN A 24 -5.31 -1.07 13.32
N VAL A 25 -5.29 0.26 13.46
CA VAL A 25 -6.24 0.99 14.33
C VAL A 25 -7.68 0.77 13.87
N ALA A 26 -7.93 0.86 12.57
CA ALA A 26 -9.27 0.67 12.02
C ALA A 26 -9.76 -0.78 12.22
N ALA A 27 -8.87 -1.77 12.06
CA ALA A 27 -9.14 -3.17 12.34
C ALA A 27 -9.48 -3.40 13.82
N ASP A 28 -8.72 -2.82 14.76
CA ASP A 28 -9.01 -2.89 16.19
C ASP A 28 -10.39 -2.34 16.53
N ILE A 29 -10.74 -1.17 15.99
CA ILE A 29 -12.05 -0.54 16.19
C ILE A 29 -13.17 -1.46 15.69
N VAL A 30 -12.99 -2.05 14.49
CA VAL A 30 -13.96 -2.97 13.90
C VAL A 30 -14.19 -4.21 14.75
N VAL A 31 -13.13 -4.75 15.36
CA VAL A 31 -13.19 -5.95 16.19
C VAL A 31 -13.55 -5.63 17.66
N GLY A 32 -13.81 -4.36 17.98
CA GLY A 32 -14.17 -3.92 19.33
C GLY A 32 -13.01 -4.00 20.33
N ARG A 33 -11.77 -3.99 19.84
CA ARG A 33 -10.55 -3.95 20.67
C ARG A 33 -10.08 -2.51 20.86
N THR A 34 -9.50 -2.21 22.02
CA THR A 34 -8.83 -0.93 22.26
C THR A 34 -7.46 -0.90 21.58
N PRO A 35 -7.21 0.04 20.65
CA PRO A 35 -5.93 0.17 19.97
C PRO A 35 -4.76 0.37 20.95
N PHE A 36 -3.60 -0.18 20.62
CA PHE A 36 -2.31 0.09 21.30
C PHE A 36 -2.24 -0.19 22.80
N THR A 37 -3.09 -1.06 23.34
CA THR A 37 -3.02 -1.42 24.76
C THR A 37 -1.88 -2.42 25.04
N LYS A 38 -1.11 -2.18 26.11
CA LYS A 38 -0.07 -3.10 26.65
C LYS A 38 1.10 -3.41 25.70
N GLY A 39 1.57 -2.43 24.92
CA GLY A 39 2.73 -2.60 24.04
C GLY A 39 2.46 -3.44 22.78
N ARG A 40 1.18 -3.75 22.53
CA ARG A 40 0.70 -4.49 21.36
C ARG A 40 0.50 -3.53 20.20
N LEU A 41 0.96 -3.90 19.01
CA LEU A 41 0.64 -3.18 17.77
C LEU A 41 -0.75 -3.63 17.30
N GLY A 42 -1.80 -3.41 18.09
CA GLY A 42 -3.19 -3.68 17.68
C GLY A 42 -3.52 -5.11 17.22
N PHE A 43 -4.54 -5.27 16.37
CA PHE A 43 -5.05 -6.56 15.87
C PHE A 43 -3.96 -7.43 15.22
N ILE A 44 -2.96 -6.79 14.61
CA ILE A 44 -1.78 -7.43 14.03
C ILE A 44 -0.69 -7.56 15.10
N ASP A 45 -0.89 -8.48 16.04
CA ASP A 45 0.05 -8.73 17.16
C ASP A 45 1.21 -9.67 16.86
N ALA A 46 1.15 -10.37 15.72
CA ALA A 46 2.26 -11.21 15.29
C ALA A 46 3.32 -10.35 14.61
N PRO A 47 4.59 -10.37 15.07
CA PRO A 47 5.68 -9.62 14.45
C PRO A 47 5.77 -9.86 12.94
N ASP A 48 5.55 -11.10 12.51
CA ASP A 48 5.61 -11.52 11.10
C ASP A 48 4.44 -10.95 10.29
N GLY A 49 3.25 -10.86 10.88
CA GLY A 49 2.08 -10.23 10.26
C GLY A 49 2.28 -8.73 10.08
N ALA A 50 2.79 -8.04 11.12
CA ALA A 50 3.04 -6.60 11.05
C ALA A 50 4.08 -6.26 9.98
N LEU A 51 5.14 -7.04 9.88
CA LEU A 51 6.16 -6.91 8.84
C LEU A 51 5.58 -7.12 7.44
N PHE A 52 4.72 -8.12 7.27
CA PHE A 52 4.06 -8.39 5.98
C PHE A 52 3.16 -7.23 5.53
N HIS A 53 2.29 -6.73 6.41
CA HIS A 53 1.42 -5.58 6.11
C HIS A 53 2.23 -4.31 5.83
N PHE A 54 3.30 -4.07 6.59
CA PHE A 54 4.22 -2.96 6.34
C PHE A 54 4.85 -3.04 4.94
N VAL A 55 5.42 -4.21 4.59
CA VAL A 55 6.07 -4.42 3.30
C VAL A 55 5.08 -4.17 2.17
N ILE A 56 3.87 -4.74 2.26
CA ILE A 56 2.82 -4.54 1.25
C ILE A 56 2.42 -3.07 1.13
N ALA A 57 2.21 -2.38 2.25
CA ALA A 57 1.82 -0.98 2.24
C ALA A 57 2.92 -0.08 1.65
N ALA A 58 4.19 -0.38 1.90
CA ALA A 58 5.32 0.41 1.41
C ALA A 58 5.70 0.10 -0.04
N LEU A 59 5.47 -1.14 -0.52
CA LEU A 59 6.03 -1.67 -1.77
C LEU A 59 5.79 -0.79 -3.01
N PRO A 60 4.57 -0.26 -3.27
CA PRO A 60 4.31 0.55 -4.46
C PRO A 60 5.10 1.87 -4.45
N MET A 61 5.17 2.54 -3.30
CA MET A 61 5.95 3.77 -3.14
C MET A 61 7.45 3.48 -3.15
N LEU A 62 7.88 2.33 -2.61
CA LEU A 62 9.27 1.90 -2.65
C LEU A 62 9.73 1.71 -4.09
N ALA A 63 8.91 1.09 -4.94
CA ALA A 63 9.21 0.94 -6.36
C ALA A 63 9.39 2.29 -7.06
N LEU A 64 8.51 3.26 -6.80
CA LEU A 64 8.67 4.64 -7.30
C LEU A 64 9.96 5.31 -6.82
N ALA A 65 10.30 5.12 -5.54
CA ALA A 65 11.52 5.66 -4.96
C ALA A 65 12.78 5.05 -5.58
N LEU A 66 12.78 3.73 -5.82
CA LEU A 66 13.90 3.00 -6.43
C LEU A 66 14.17 3.42 -7.87
N ILE A 67 13.11 3.67 -8.66
CA ILE A 67 13.25 4.25 -10.01
C ILE A 67 13.60 5.76 -9.96
N GLY A 68 13.56 6.38 -8.79
CA GLY A 68 13.88 7.79 -8.57
C GLY A 68 12.78 8.75 -9.05
N SER A 69 11.53 8.30 -9.14
CA SER A 69 10.42 9.14 -9.57
C SER A 69 10.02 10.11 -8.45
N SER A 70 10.07 11.41 -8.73
CA SER A 70 9.58 12.48 -7.83
C SER A 70 8.24 13.07 -8.29
N ARG A 71 7.60 12.49 -9.32
CA ARG A 71 6.35 13.02 -9.88
C ARG A 71 5.21 12.85 -8.87
N ARG A 72 4.71 13.97 -8.34
CA ARG A 72 3.70 14.01 -7.28
C ARG A 72 2.44 13.20 -7.59
N TRP A 73 1.96 13.21 -8.83
CA TRP A 73 0.76 12.47 -9.22
C TRP A 73 0.95 10.95 -9.18
N LEU A 74 2.14 10.42 -9.53
CA LEU A 74 2.43 8.98 -9.40
C LEU A 74 2.39 8.57 -7.93
N TRP A 75 3.01 9.36 -7.05
CA TRP A 75 2.96 9.14 -5.60
C TRP A 75 1.54 9.21 -5.07
N ALA A 76 0.74 10.20 -5.49
CA ALA A 76 -0.65 10.32 -5.08
C ALA A 76 -1.47 9.09 -5.48
N VAL A 77 -1.29 8.57 -6.71
CA VAL A 77 -1.96 7.35 -7.18
C VAL A 77 -1.54 6.14 -6.35
N ALA A 78 -0.23 5.97 -6.10
CA ALA A 78 0.29 4.89 -5.27
C ALA A 78 -0.34 4.88 -3.88
N ILE A 79 -0.30 6.03 -3.20
CA ILE A 79 -0.85 6.20 -1.85
C ILE A 79 -2.35 5.94 -1.83
N SER A 80 -3.09 6.49 -2.80
CA SER A 80 -4.55 6.35 -2.86
C SER A 80 -4.98 4.90 -3.11
N MET A 81 -4.31 4.20 -4.03
CA MET A 81 -4.57 2.79 -4.29
C MET A 81 -4.27 1.95 -3.05
N THR A 82 -3.11 2.14 -2.41
CA THR A 82 -2.75 1.42 -1.18
C THR A 82 -3.76 1.67 -0.06
N ALA A 83 -4.19 2.92 0.15
CA ALA A 83 -5.18 3.27 1.17
C ALA A 83 -6.56 2.65 0.89
N LEU A 84 -7.00 2.61 -0.37
CA LEU A 84 -8.25 1.95 -0.76
C LEU A 84 -8.20 0.44 -0.49
N PHE A 85 -7.08 -0.22 -0.78
CA PHE A 85 -6.90 -1.63 -0.46
C PHE A 85 -6.92 -1.90 1.05
N ALA A 86 -6.22 -1.08 1.84
CA ALA A 86 -6.24 -1.19 3.31
C ALA A 86 -7.67 -0.99 3.86
N THR A 87 -8.40 0.00 3.36
CA THR A 87 -9.79 0.26 3.76
C THR A 87 -10.70 -0.93 3.43
N PHE A 88 -10.53 -1.51 2.25
CA PHE A 88 -11.29 -2.68 1.83
C PHE A 88 -10.97 -3.92 2.70
N ALA A 89 -9.70 -4.12 3.07
CA ALA A 89 -9.28 -5.19 3.98
C ALA A 89 -10.01 -5.10 5.33
N VAL A 90 -10.04 -3.89 5.92
CA VAL A 90 -10.75 -3.63 7.18
C VAL A 90 -12.25 -3.84 7.04
N TRP A 91 -12.84 -3.44 5.91
CA TRP A 91 -14.27 -3.67 5.65
C TRP A 91 -14.61 -5.16 5.54
N GLN A 92 -13.74 -5.96 4.91
CA GLN A 92 -13.91 -7.40 4.85
C GLN A 92 -13.77 -8.05 6.22
N LEU A 93 -12.77 -7.64 7.01
CA LEU A 93 -12.63 -8.07 8.40
C LEU A 93 -13.91 -7.82 9.21
N ARG A 94 -14.53 -6.63 9.03
CA ARG A 94 -15.81 -6.30 9.67
C ARG A 94 -16.93 -7.26 9.27
N LYS A 95 -17.05 -7.55 7.97
CA LYS A 95 -18.08 -8.47 7.48
C LYS A 95 -17.88 -9.88 8.03
N ASP A 96 -16.65 -10.37 8.02
CA ASP A 96 -16.32 -11.71 8.52
C ASP A 96 -16.62 -11.82 10.03
N TYR A 97 -16.31 -10.77 10.81
CA TYR A 97 -16.62 -10.71 12.24
C TYR A 97 -18.12 -10.59 12.58
N LEU A 98 -18.91 -9.89 11.76
CA LEU A 98 -20.32 -9.64 12.03
C LEU A 98 -21.26 -10.78 11.60
N ALA A 99 -20.79 -11.72 10.78
CA ALA A 99 -21.66 -12.68 10.11
C ALA A 99 -21.33 -14.16 10.40
N ASP A 100 -20.54 -14.48 11.44
CA ASP A 100 -20.20 -15.87 11.85
C ASP A 100 -19.83 -16.77 10.64
N PHE A 101 -18.98 -16.25 9.74
CA PHE A 101 -18.80 -16.86 8.42
C PHE A 101 -18.08 -18.21 8.44
N ALA A 102 -18.75 -19.24 7.90
CA ALA A 102 -18.20 -20.54 7.54
C ALA A 102 -17.42 -20.47 6.20
N GLY A 103 -16.13 -20.11 6.26
CA GLY A 103 -14.98 -20.63 5.49
C GLY A 103 -14.95 -20.76 3.94
N GLY A 104 -16.02 -20.61 3.17
CA GLY A 104 -16.04 -21.07 1.76
C GLY A 104 -15.81 -20.04 0.64
N ALA A 105 -16.22 -18.78 0.82
CA ALA A 105 -16.32 -17.81 -0.29
C ALA A 105 -15.09 -16.88 -0.47
N ASN A 106 -14.09 -16.95 0.41
CA ASN A 106 -13.02 -15.95 0.52
C ASN A 106 -11.69 -16.31 -0.17
N ILE A 107 -11.57 -17.43 -0.89
CA ILE A 107 -10.33 -17.79 -1.60
C ILE A 107 -10.02 -16.78 -2.73
N GLY A 108 -11.03 -16.43 -3.54
CA GLY A 108 -10.87 -15.44 -4.62
C GLY A 108 -10.51 -14.05 -4.09
N LEU A 109 -11.04 -13.70 -2.91
CA LEU A 109 -10.73 -12.45 -2.23
C LEU A 109 -9.30 -12.41 -1.68
N GLY A 110 -8.87 -13.48 -1.01
CA GLY A 110 -7.48 -13.63 -0.57
C GLY A 110 -6.49 -13.56 -1.73
N ILE A 111 -6.84 -14.15 -2.88
CA ILE A 111 -6.06 -14.04 -4.11
C ILE A 111 -6.01 -12.61 -4.64
N ILE A 112 -7.12 -11.88 -4.66
CA ILE A 112 -7.14 -10.46 -5.07
C ILE A 112 -6.30 -9.59 -4.13
N MET A 113 -6.37 -9.83 -2.82
CA MET A 113 -5.57 -9.12 -1.83
C MET A 113 -4.07 -9.45 -1.90
N MET A 114 -3.73 -10.70 -2.25
CA MET A 114 -2.34 -11.09 -2.54
C MET A 114 -1.85 -10.53 -3.87
N ALA A 115 -2.73 -10.37 -4.87
CA ALA A 115 -2.40 -9.86 -6.20
C ALA A 115 -2.37 -8.33 -6.27
N SER A 116 -3.07 -7.63 -5.39
CA SER A 116 -3.24 -6.16 -5.43
C SER A 116 -1.94 -5.35 -5.39
N PRO A 117 -0.90 -5.72 -4.62
CA PRO A 117 0.36 -4.97 -4.62
C PRO A 117 1.05 -5.11 -5.99
N TRP A 118 0.94 -6.28 -6.62
CA TRP A 118 1.48 -6.56 -7.95
C TRP A 118 0.73 -5.82 -9.05
N ILE A 119 -0.60 -5.77 -8.99
CA ILE A 119 -1.42 -4.98 -9.92
C ILE A 119 -1.04 -3.51 -9.81
N THR A 120 -0.90 -2.99 -8.58
CA THR A 120 -0.49 -1.61 -8.35
C THR A 120 0.89 -1.36 -8.95
N LEU A 121 1.87 -2.25 -8.73
CA LEU A 121 3.21 -2.16 -9.34
C LEU A 121 3.18 -2.19 -10.88
N ILE A 122 2.35 -3.05 -11.47
CA ILE A 122 2.18 -3.12 -12.93
C ILE A 122 1.64 -1.78 -13.45
N VAL A 123 0.59 -1.24 -12.83
CA VAL A 123 0.03 0.07 -13.19
C VAL A 123 1.09 1.18 -13.03
N MET A 124 1.84 1.17 -11.92
CA MET A 124 2.93 2.12 -11.68
C MET A 124 4.00 2.04 -12.78
N GLY A 125 4.41 0.83 -13.15
CA GLY A 125 5.41 0.57 -14.19
C GLY A 125 4.94 1.06 -15.56
N VAL A 126 3.70 0.76 -15.93
CA VAL A 126 3.08 1.23 -17.17
C VAL A 126 3.00 2.76 -17.18
N MET A 127 2.52 3.38 -16.11
CA MET A 127 2.39 4.84 -16.02
C MET A 127 3.75 5.54 -16.03
N ALA A 128 4.77 4.98 -15.37
CA ALA A 128 6.14 5.49 -15.41
C ALA A 128 6.75 5.38 -16.82
N LEU A 129 6.48 4.28 -17.54
CA LEU A 129 6.92 4.10 -18.93
C LEU A 129 6.23 5.10 -19.86
N LEU A 130 4.91 5.24 -19.78
CA LEU A 130 4.13 6.21 -20.57
C LEU A 130 4.59 7.65 -20.31
N ALA A 131 4.83 7.99 -19.05
CA ALA A 131 5.39 9.26 -18.60
C ALA A 131 6.78 9.57 -19.18
N ARG A 132 7.58 8.54 -19.47
CA ARG A 132 8.90 8.66 -20.08
C ARG A 132 8.79 8.83 -21.59
N ILE A 133 7.92 8.07 -22.25
CA ILE A 133 7.68 8.15 -23.70
C ILE A 133 7.09 9.52 -24.08
N THR A 134 6.09 9.98 -23.34
CA THR A 134 5.47 11.31 -23.55
C THR A 134 6.47 12.44 -23.33
N GLY A 135 7.26 12.39 -22.26
CA GLY A 135 8.32 13.37 -22.00
C GLY A 135 9.43 13.40 -23.06
N ALA A 136 9.75 12.26 -23.67
CA ALA A 136 10.72 12.18 -24.78
C ALA A 136 10.17 12.78 -26.08
N ARG A 137 8.85 12.70 -26.33
CA ARG A 137 8.19 13.30 -27.50
C ARG A 137 8.07 14.82 -27.41
N SER A 138 8.09 15.38 -26.21
CA SER A 138 8.06 16.84 -25.96
C SER A 138 9.46 17.49 -25.83
N GLY A 139 10.53 16.78 -26.21
CA GLY A 139 11.90 17.32 -26.19
C GLY A 139 12.17 18.35 -27.30
N PRO A 140 13.22 19.19 -27.18
CA PRO A 140 13.48 20.39 -28.00
C PRO A 140 13.94 20.12 -29.45
N GLY A 141 13.28 19.20 -30.16
CA GLY A 141 13.49 18.93 -31.57
C GLY A 141 12.24 18.43 -32.30
N ALA A 142 11.06 18.58 -31.69
CA ALA A 142 9.77 18.27 -32.31
C ALA A 142 9.08 19.55 -32.79
N ALA A 143 9.69 20.22 -33.77
CA ALA A 143 9.08 21.19 -34.69
C ALA A 143 10.04 21.40 -35.86
#